data_AF-A0A1G1GHM5-F1
#
_entry.id   AF-A0A1G1GHM5-F1
#
_cell.length_a   1.000
_cell.length_b   1.000
_cell.length_c   1.000
_cell.angle_alpha   90.00
_cell.angle_beta   90.00
_cell.angle_gamma   90.00
#
_symmetry.space_group_name_H-M   'P 1'
#
loop_
_entity.id
_entity.type
_entity.pdbx_description
1 polymer ?
#
loop_
_entity_poly.entity_id
_entity_poly.type
_entity_poly.pdbx_seq_one_letter_code
_entity_poly.pdbx_strand_id
1 'polypeptide(L)' 'MYPVRLLPDILRIVAKLNPLTYGIDAMKHAIFPHETGHMGPDFSIMTSATVIILTSIVFVLIAGKAFERKG' A
#
# COMPACT_ATOMS: atom_id res chain seq x y z
N MET A 1 -8.95 5.29 1.48
CA MET A 1 -10.19 5.66 2.19
C MET A 1 -11.41 5.38 1.32
N TYR A 2 -11.41 5.74 0.03
CA TYR A 2 -12.35 5.14 -0.94
C TYR A 2 -11.97 3.66 -1.20
N PRO A 3 -12.92 2.74 -1.47
CA PRO A 3 -12.64 1.32 -1.62
C PRO A 3 -12.08 1.06 -3.01
N VAL A 4 -10.92 0.38 -3.10
CA VAL A 4 -10.26 0.13 -4.39
C VAL A 4 -11.16 -0.71 -5.31
N ARG A 5 -12.00 -1.57 -4.72
CA ARG A 5 -12.98 -2.40 -5.42
C ARG A 5 -14.11 -1.63 -6.12
N LEU A 6 -14.34 -0.36 -5.77
CA LEU A 6 -15.36 0.49 -6.40
C LEU A 6 -14.79 1.34 -7.54
N LEU A 7 -13.47 1.33 -7.75
CA LEU A 7 -12.85 2.11 -8.81
C LEU A 7 -13.10 1.49 -10.19
N PRO A 8 -13.28 2.31 -11.25
CA PRO A 8 -13.20 1.88 -12.64
C PRO A 8 -11.88 1.17 -12.93
N ASP A 9 -11.87 0.25 -13.91
CA ASP A 9 -10.78 -0.71 -14.10
C ASP A 9 -9.39 -0.06 -14.23
N ILE A 10 -9.28 1.02 -15.01
CA ILE A 10 -8.01 1.75 -15.21
C ILE A 10 -7.51 2.30 -13.87
N LEU A 11 -8.38 2.98 -13.12
CA LEU A 11 -8.04 3.57 -11.83
C LEU A 11 -7.75 2.50 -10.78
N ARG A 12 -8.40 1.34 -10.86
CA ARG A 12 -8.13 0.20 -9.99
C ARG A 12 -6.74 -0.37 -10.21
N ILE A 13 -6.27 -0.45 -11.45
CA ILE A 13 -4.91 -0.89 -11.77
C ILE A 13 -3.90 0.12 -11.22
N VAL A 14 -4.09 1.41 -11.50
CA VAL A 14 -3.19 2.47 -11.01
C VAL A 14 -3.13 2.48 -9.48
N ALA A 15 -4.27 2.31 -8.80
CA ALA A 15 -4.32 2.23 -7.35
C ALA A 15 -3.54 1.02 -6.80
N LYS A 16 -3.62 -0.14 -7.45
CA LYS A 16 -2.85 -1.35 -7.06
C LYS A 16 -1.34 -1.21 -7.29
N LEU A 17 -0.91 -0.35 -8.22
CA LEU A 17 0.52 -0.07 -8.42
C LEU A 17 1.09 0.88 -7.37
N ASN A 18 0.24 1.67 -6.71
CA ASN A 18 0.68 2.62 -5.70
C ASN A 18 0.92 1.91 -4.36
N PRO A 19 2.16 1.86 -3.84
CA PRO A 19 2.45 1.23 -2.54
C PRO A 19 1.73 1.90 -1.36
N LEU A 20 1.37 3.18 -1.48
CA LEU A 20 0.62 3.90 -0.45
C LEU A 20 -0.80 3.33 -0.26
N THR A 21 -1.38 2.72 -1.30
CA THR A 21 -2.70 2.07 -1.22
C THR A 21 -2.69 0.98 -0.15
N TYR A 22 -1.62 0.20 -0.08
CA TYR A 22 -1.45 -0.88 0.89
C TYR A 22 -1.21 -0.37 2.30
N GLY A 23 -0.53 0.77 2.46
CA GLY A 23 -0.40 1.47 3.75
C GLY A 23 -1.74 1.89 4.33
N ILE A 24 -2.57 2.54 3.51
CA ILE A 24 -3.93 2.94 3.92
C ILE A 24 -4.79 1.70 4.21
N ASP A 25 -4.64 0.62 3.45
CA ASP A 25 -5.38 -0.62 3.67
C ASP A 25 -4.98 -1.37 4.95
N ALA A 26 -3.68 -1.37 5.29
CA ALA A 26 -3.20 -1.86 6.58
C ALA A 26 -3.78 -1.03 7.75
N MET A 27 -3.87 0.30 7.58
CA MET A 27 -4.52 1.15 8.58
C MET A 27 -6.01 0.82 8.74
N LYS A 28 -6.72 0.51 7.65
CA LYS A 28 -8.12 0.08 7.73
C LYS A 28 -8.30 -1.19 8.57
N HIS A 29 -7.39 -2.16 8.47
CA HIS A 29 -7.43 -3.34 9.33
C HIS A 29 -7.30 -3.00 10.82
N ALA A 30 -6.51 -1.98 11.16
CA ALA A 30 -6.31 -1.54 12.53
C ALA A 30 -7.50 -0.72 13.07
N ILE A 31 -8.06 0.16 12.23
CA ILE A 31 -9.12 1.10 12.63
C ILE A 31 -10.50 0.43 12.57
N PHE A 32 -10.72 -0.46 11.60
CA PHE A 32 -12.01 -1.07 11.29
C PHE A 32 -11.91 -2.61 11.20
N PRO A 33 -11.50 -3.31 12.28
CA PRO A 33 -11.22 -4.76 12.24
C PRO A 33 -12.45 -5.64 11.93
N HIS A 34 -13.67 -5.17 12.22
CA HIS A 34 -14.91 -5.93 12.07
C HIS A 34 -15.83 -5.37 10.98
N GLU A 35 -15.42 -4.32 10.27
CA GLU A 35 -16.23 -3.70 9.23
C GLU A 35 -16.11 -4.48 7.92
N THR A 36 -17.23 -4.98 7.41
CA THR A 36 -17.32 -5.73 6.15
C THR A 36 -17.88 -4.90 4.99
N GLY A 37 -18.25 -3.64 5.27
CA GLY A 37 -18.81 -2.71 4.30
C GLY A 37 -17.77 -2.00 3.42
N HIS A 38 -18.17 -0.91 2.78
CA HIS A 38 -17.29 -0.13 1.88
C HIS A 38 -16.00 0.37 2.56
N MET A 39 -16.03 0.66 3.86
CA MET A 39 -14.84 1.11 4.59
C MET A 39 -13.93 -0.03 5.08
N GLY A 40 -14.33 -1.28 4.89
CA GLY A 40 -13.51 -2.44 5.26
C GLY A 40 -12.21 -2.52 4.45
N PRO A 41 -11.26 -3.33 4.92
CA PRO A 41 -10.04 -3.62 4.18
C PRO A 41 -10.35 -4.27 2.83
N ASP A 42 -9.63 -3.83 1.80
CA ASP A 42 -9.73 -4.29 0.42
C ASP A 42 -8.76 -5.45 0.13
N PHE A 43 -7.65 -5.54 0.86
CA PHE A 43 -6.66 -6.62 0.74
C PHE A 43 -6.55 -7.39 2.05
N SER A 44 -5.76 -8.46 2.08
CA SER A 44 -5.37 -9.08 3.34
C SER A 44 -4.27 -8.26 4.01
N ILE A 45 -4.27 -8.21 5.34
CA ILE A 45 -3.19 -7.59 6.13
C ILE A 45 -1.81 -8.12 5.72
N MET A 46 -1.71 -9.41 5.35
CA MET A 46 -0.46 -10.02 4.90
C MET A 46 0.01 -9.41 3.58
N THR A 47 -0.89 -9.24 2.62
CA THR A 47 -0.58 -8.61 1.33
C THR A 47 -0.10 -7.18 1.53
N SER A 48 -0.81 -6.42 2.36
CA SER A 48 -0.46 -5.03 2.66
C SER A 48 0.91 -4.94 3.34
N ALA A 49 1.19 -5.80 4.32
CA ALA A 49 2.49 -5.87 5.00
C ALA A 49 3.63 -6.23 4.03
N THR A 50 3.45 -7.26 3.19
CA THR A 50 4.47 -7.67 2.22
C THR A 50 4.82 -6.56 1.24
N VAL A 51 3.82 -5.86 0.68
CA VAL A 51 4.08 -4.77 -0.27
C VAL A 51 4.82 -3.61 0.40
N ILE A 52 4.44 -3.24 1.62
CA ILE A 52 5.12 -2.18 2.38
C ILE A 52 6.57 -2.54 2.66
N ILE A 53 6.84 -3.77 3.13
CA ILE A 53 8.21 -4.23 3.43
C ILE A 53 9.07 -4.20 2.17
N LEU A 54 8.58 -4.77 1.06
CA LEU A 54 9.32 -4.81 -0.20
C LEU A 54 9.59 -3.39 -0.73
N THR A 55 8.58 -2.52 -0.72
CA THR A 55 8.73 -1.12 -1.17
C THR A 55 9.73 -0.37 -0.30
N SER A 56 9.69 -0.59 1.02
CA SER A 56 10.62 0.05 1.96
C SER A 56 12.06 -0.37 1.69
N ILE A 57 12.31 -1.67 1.46
CA ILE A 57 13.63 -2.16 1.07
C ILE A 57 14.09 -1.48 -0.22
N VAL A 58 13.23 -1.43 -1.24
CA VAL A 58 13.56 -0.77 -2.52
C VAL A 58 13.89 0.70 -2.32
N PHE A 59 13.09 1.44 -1.55
CA PHE A 59 13.34 2.85 -1.28
C PHE A 59 14.61 3.09 -0.46
N VAL A 60 14.92 2.22 0.52
CA VAL A 60 16.18 2.30 1.27
C VAL A 60 17.37 2.06 0.35
N LEU A 61 17.30 1.07 -0.56
CA LEU A 61 18.38 0.82 -1.53
C LEU A 61 18.55 1.99 -2.51
N ILE A 62 17.44 2.55 -3.01
CA ILE A 62 17.46 3.72 -3.89
C ILE A 62 18.05 4.92 -3.15
N ALA A 63 17.61 5.19 -1.92
CA ALA A 63 18.11 6.28 -1.09
C ALA A 63 19.60 6.11 -0.79
N GLY A 64 20.03 4.90 -0.41
CA GLY A 64 21.44 4.60 -0.16
C GLY A 64 22.31 4.91 -1.38
N LYS A 65 21.86 4.54 -2.58
CA LYS A 65 22.56 4.85 -3.84
C LYS A 65 22.48 6.33 -4.23
N ALA A 66 21.33 6.98 -4.01
CA ALA A 66 21.10 8.37 -4.39
C ALA A 66 21.87 9.36 -3.51
N PHE A 67 22.00 9.05 -2.22
CA PHE A 67 22.72 9.85 -1.23
C PHE A 67 24.14 9.34 -0.95
N GLU A 68 24.63 8.35 -1.71
CA GLU A 68 26.02 7.94 -1.66
C GLU A 68 26.91 9.13 -2.02
N ARG A 69 27.82 9.50 -1.12
CA ARG A 69 28.77 10.58 -1.39
C ARG A 69 29.76 10.08 -2.45
N LYS A 70 29.56 10.52 -3.69
CA LYS A 70 30.58 10.43 -4.73
C LYS A 70 31.74 11.34 -4.29
N GLY A 71 32.83 10.71 -3.85
CA GLY A 71 34.09 11.39 -3.56
C GLY A 71 34.68 12.05 -4.80
#